data_AF-A0A3B9EQA7-F1
#
_entry.id   AF-A0A3B9EQA7-F1
#
_cell.length_a   1.000
_cell.length_b   1.000
_cell.length_c   1.000
_cell.angle_alpha   90.00
_cell.angle_beta   90.00
_cell.angle_gamma   90.00
#
_symmetry.space_group_name_H-M   'P 1'
#
loop_
_entity.id
_entity.type
_entity.pdbx_description
1 polymer ?
#
loop_
_entity_poly.entity_id
_entity_poly.type
_entity_poly.pdbx_seq_one_letter_code
_entity_poly.pdbx_strand_id
1 'polypeptide(L)'
;MAKRPASQYVCQECGAVHPKWSGKCDACDAWNSLVEEVQAETVPKGLGAGRKGRAIEFVGLKGDTPQPPRWLADMPEFDRVTGGGLVQGSAVLVGGDPGIGKSTLLMQVAAKLAGKHGTAYISGEEAVEQLRLRAARLGLSDAPVKLTSATNVRDIVATLDAPGAPDLVIIDSIQTMFVDSLESAPGTVAQVR
;
A
#
# COMPACT_ATOMS: atom_id res chain seq x y z
N MET A 1 33.69 16.85 -15.73
CA MET A 1 34.08 15.70 -14.88
C MET A 1 32.93 15.43 -13.92
N ALA A 2 32.24 14.29 -14.06
CA ALA A 2 31.12 13.93 -13.20
C ALA A 2 31.64 13.59 -11.79
N LYS A 3 31.00 14.16 -10.76
CA LYS A 3 31.35 13.93 -9.35
C LYS A 3 30.93 12.49 -9.01
N ARG A 4 31.88 11.65 -8.59
CA ARG A 4 31.59 10.27 -8.17
C ARG A 4 30.70 10.33 -6.91
N PRO A 5 29.57 9.59 -6.85
CA PRO A 5 28.69 9.63 -5.69
C PRO A 5 29.49 9.22 -4.44
N ALA A 6 29.28 9.94 -3.33
CA ALA A 6 29.89 9.59 -2.06
C ALA A 6 29.22 8.31 -1.55
N SER A 7 29.95 7.20 -1.54
CA SER A 7 29.46 5.99 -0.89
C SER A 7 29.53 6.12 0.62
N GLN A 8 28.48 5.65 1.30
CA GLN A 8 28.41 5.56 2.76
C GLN A 8 28.27 4.07 3.13
N TYR A 9 28.74 3.68 4.31
CA TYR A 9 28.66 2.31 4.79
C TYR A 9 27.69 2.24 5.96
N VAL A 10 26.62 1.45 5.86
CA VAL A 10 25.60 1.35 6.90
C VAL A 10 25.69 0.00 7.59
N CYS A 11 25.75 0.02 8.92
CA CYS A 11 25.72 -1.19 9.74
C CYS A 11 24.33 -1.84 9.70
N GLN A 12 24.24 -3.07 9.21
CA GLN A 12 22.99 -3.83 9.14
C GLN A 12 22.47 -4.29 10.50
N GLU A 13 23.27 -4.17 11.57
CA GLU A 13 22.89 -4.56 12.93
C GLU A 13 22.31 -3.37 13.74
N CYS A 14 22.88 -2.18 13.60
CA CYS A 14 22.54 -1.02 14.43
C CYS A 14 22.15 0.24 13.65
N GLY A 15 22.28 0.23 12.32
CA GLY A 15 21.97 1.38 11.45
C GLY A 15 23.01 2.51 11.48
N ALA A 16 24.15 2.35 12.17
CA ALA A 16 25.21 3.36 12.19
C ALA A 16 25.79 3.59 10.78
N VAL A 17 26.02 4.86 10.43
CA VAL A 17 26.55 5.28 9.13
C VAL A 17 28.03 5.65 9.28
N HIS A 18 28.88 5.01 8.48
CA HIS A 18 30.32 5.20 8.47
C HIS A 18 30.78 5.72 7.09
N PRO A 19 31.75 6.64 7.03
CA PRO A 19 32.25 7.22 5.78
C PRO A 19 33.18 6.30 5.00
N LYS A 20 33.65 5.20 5.60
CA LYS A 20 34.55 4.21 5.00
C LYS A 20 34.24 2.83 5.57
N TRP A 21 34.54 1.79 4.79
CA TRP A 21 34.41 0.43 5.27
C TRP A 21 35.44 0.12 6.36
N SER A 22 34.98 -0.61 7.37
CA SER A 22 35.82 -1.30 8.34
C SER A 22 35.21 -2.66 8.64
N GLY A 23 36.03 -3.69 8.83
CA GLY A 23 35.54 -5.04 9.14
C GLY A 23 34.71 -5.15 10.43
N LYS A 24 34.73 -4.10 11.27
CA LYS A 24 33.97 -3.98 12.52
C LYS A 24 33.24 -2.64 12.56
N CYS A 25 31.99 -2.63 13.00
CA CYS A 25 31.22 -1.42 13.31
C CYS A 25 31.73 -0.80 14.62
N ASP A 26 32.03 0.51 14.61
CA ASP A 26 32.50 1.23 15.80
C ASP A 26 31.39 1.58 16.81
N ALA A 27 30.12 1.44 16.43
CA ALA A 27 28.97 1.77 17.28
C ALA A 27 28.42 0.55 18.05
N CYS A 28 28.43 -0.65 17.45
CA CYS A 28 27.88 -1.87 18.07
C CYS A 28 28.86 -3.04 18.12
N ASP A 29 30.12 -2.83 17.71
CA ASP A 29 31.19 -3.84 17.70
C ASP A 29 30.93 -5.08 16.80
N ALA A 30 29.86 -5.09 16.01
CA ALA A 30 29.54 -6.17 15.10
C ALA A 30 30.56 -6.26 13.94
N TRP A 31 30.94 -7.49 13.58
CA TRP A 31 31.86 -7.76 12.48
C TRP A 31 31.11 -8.02 11.17
N ASN A 32 31.71 -7.61 10.05
CA ASN A 32 31.17 -7.78 8.69
C ASN A 32 29.73 -7.27 8.50
N SER A 33 29.28 -6.34 9.34
CA SER A 33 27.92 -5.80 9.31
C SER A 33 27.81 -4.52 8.48
N LEU A 34 28.92 -3.93 8.05
CA LEU A 34 28.94 -2.69 7.25
C LEU A 34 28.75 -3.00 5.77
N VAL A 35 27.65 -2.52 5.20
CA VAL A 35 27.30 -2.66 3.77
C VAL A 35 27.41 -1.30 3.09
N GLU A 36 28.00 -1.26 1.89
CA GLU A 36 28.07 -0.04 1.09
C GLU A 36 26.69 0.32 0.56
N GLU A 37 26.20 1.49 0.94
CA GLU A 37 25.01 2.10 0.36
C GLU A 37 25.46 3.29 -0.51
N VAL A 38 25.05 3.25 -1.78
CA VAL A 38 25.16 4.42 -2.65
C VAL A 38 24.07 5.39 -2.21
N GLN A 39 24.43 6.59 -1.76
CA GLN A 39 23.43 7.63 -1.54
C GLN A 39 22.68 7.84 -2.85
N ALA A 40 21.40 7.46 -2.89
CA ALA A 40 20.50 7.91 -3.92
C ALA A 40 20.49 9.45 -3.87
N GLU A 41 21.05 10.10 -4.89
CA GLU A 41 21.06 11.56 -4.99
C GLU A 41 19.62 12.07 -5.18
N THR A 42 18.86 12.20 -4.11
CA THR A 42 17.64 13.01 -4.09
C THR A 42 17.42 13.64 -2.71
N VAL A 43 18.44 14.31 -2.17
CA VAL A 43 18.13 15.35 -1.18
C VAL A 43 17.27 16.39 -1.92
N PRO A 44 16.04 16.70 -1.48
CA PRO A 44 15.21 17.67 -2.15
C PRO A 44 16.00 18.98 -2.24
N LYS A 45 16.38 19.37 -3.46
CA LYS A 45 16.92 20.72 -3.67
C LYS A 45 15.81 21.64 -3.21
N GLY A 46 16.10 22.50 -2.22
CA GLY A 46 15.14 23.48 -1.73
C GLY A 46 14.63 24.39 -2.86
N LEU A 47 13.87 25.42 -2.51
CA LEU A 47 13.41 26.45 -3.45
C LEU A 47 14.65 27.18 -4.04
N GLY A 48 15.30 26.60 -5.03
CA GLY A 48 16.47 27.17 -5.67
C GLY A 48 16.11 28.46 -6.39
N ALA A 49 17.11 29.16 -6.92
CA ALA A 49 16.92 30.40 -7.71
C ALA A 49 16.28 30.16 -9.10
N GLY A 50 15.45 29.13 -9.25
CA GLY A 50 14.76 28.75 -10.48
C GLY A 50 13.48 29.54 -10.73
N ARG A 51 12.69 29.07 -11.70
CA ARG A 51 11.42 29.65 -12.18
C ARG A 51 10.55 30.20 -11.03
N LYS A 52 10.12 31.46 -11.14
CA LYS A 52 9.11 32.04 -10.23
C LYS A 52 7.87 31.13 -10.20
N GLY A 53 7.45 30.76 -8.99
CA GLY A 53 6.22 30.00 -8.77
C GLY A 53 4.98 30.77 -9.25
N ARG A 54 3.87 30.05 -9.47
CA ARG A 54 2.56 30.67 -9.73
C ARG A 54 1.89 30.97 -8.39
N ALA A 55 1.17 32.09 -8.32
CA ALA A 55 0.29 32.37 -7.19
C ALA A 55 -0.81 31.31 -7.14
N ILE A 56 -1.05 30.76 -5.95
CA ILE A 56 -2.14 29.81 -5.70
C ILE A 56 -3.32 30.63 -5.16
N GLU A 57 -4.51 30.39 -5.70
CA GLU A 57 -5.73 31.01 -5.21
C GLU A 57 -6.18 30.34 -3.91
N PHE A 58 -6.50 31.13 -2.90
CA PHE A 58 -7.11 30.66 -1.66
C PHE A 58 -8.62 30.78 -1.79
N VAL A 59 -9.34 29.67 -1.55
CA VAL A 59 -10.80 29.65 -1.46
C VAL A 59 -11.25 29.46 -0.01
N GLY A 60 -12.42 29.99 0.33
CA GLY A 60 -13.00 29.82 1.66
C GLY A 60 -13.60 28.43 1.89
N LEU A 61 -13.88 28.09 3.15
CA LEU A 61 -14.54 26.82 3.52
C LEU A 61 -15.97 26.70 2.97
N LYS A 62 -16.64 27.85 2.75
CA LYS A 62 -17.95 27.88 2.10
C LYS A 62 -17.73 27.81 0.59
N GLY A 63 -18.20 26.74 -0.01
CA GLY A 63 -18.20 26.54 -1.46
C GLY A 63 -19.31 25.58 -1.84
N ASP A 64 -19.71 25.62 -3.10
CA ASP A 64 -20.61 24.64 -3.69
C ASP A 64 -19.76 23.68 -4.52
N THR A 65 -19.41 22.53 -3.93
CA THR A 65 -18.64 21.49 -4.62
C THR A 65 -19.54 20.27 -4.74
N PRO A 66 -19.83 19.80 -5.96
CA PRO A 66 -20.61 18.59 -6.16
C PRO A 66 -19.96 17.42 -5.42
N GLN A 67 -20.74 16.70 -4.62
CA GLN A 67 -20.22 15.51 -3.96
C GLN A 67 -20.00 14.40 -4.99
N PRO A 68 -18.88 13.66 -4.90
CA PRO A 68 -18.63 12.55 -5.80
C PRO A 68 -19.66 11.42 -5.57
N PRO A 69 -19.95 10.61 -6.60
CA PRO A 69 -20.84 9.46 -6.45
C PRO A 69 -20.29 8.46 -5.43
N ARG A 70 -21.20 7.85 -4.67
CA ARG A 70 -20.88 6.87 -3.63
C ARG A 70 -21.53 5.52 -3.91
N TRP A 71 -20.79 4.45 -3.66
CA TRP A 71 -21.28 3.08 -3.70
C TRP A 71 -21.65 2.61 -2.30
N LEU A 72 -22.93 2.33 -2.11
CA LEU A 72 -23.45 1.77 -0.86
C LEU A 72 -23.20 0.26 -0.84
N ALA A 73 -22.61 -0.23 0.24
CA ALA A 73 -22.44 -1.65 0.50
C ALA A 73 -23.74 -2.29 1.05
N ASP A 74 -24.78 -1.49 1.31
CA ASP A 74 -26.02 -1.89 1.98
C ASP A 74 -25.73 -2.52 3.36
N MET A 75 -24.74 -1.94 4.05
CA MET A 75 -24.28 -2.32 5.38
C MET A 75 -24.32 -1.05 6.23
N PRO A 76 -25.42 -0.81 6.98
CA PRO A 76 -25.70 0.51 7.56
C PRO A 76 -24.55 1.13 8.36
N GLU A 77 -23.86 0.33 9.18
CA GLU A 77 -22.74 0.84 9.98
C GLU A 77 -21.47 1.08 9.14
N PHE A 78 -21.21 0.24 8.12
CA PHE A 78 -20.10 0.48 7.20
C PHE A 78 -20.34 1.72 6.35
N ASP A 79 -21.55 1.86 5.79
CA ASP A 79 -21.94 3.01 4.99
C ASP A 79 -21.90 4.28 5.84
N ARG A 80 -22.33 4.23 7.11
CA ARG A 80 -22.20 5.35 8.06
C ARG A 80 -20.73 5.75 8.28
N VAL A 81 -19.86 4.79 8.58
CA VAL A 81 -18.43 5.04 8.87
C VAL A 81 -17.68 5.59 7.66
N THR A 82 -18.06 5.16 6.45
CA THR A 82 -17.48 5.67 5.19
C THR A 82 -18.09 6.98 4.70
N GLY A 83 -19.03 7.56 5.45
CA GLY A 83 -19.67 8.84 5.13
C GLY A 83 -20.73 8.74 4.03
N GLY A 84 -21.48 7.64 4.00
CA GLY A 84 -22.52 7.34 3.03
C GLY A 84 -22.09 6.41 1.88
N GLY A 85 -21.09 5.56 2.11
CA GLY A 85 -20.57 4.61 1.12
C GLY A 85 -19.23 5.03 0.50
N LEU A 86 -18.66 4.13 -0.31
CA LEU A 86 -17.33 4.27 -0.88
C LEU A 86 -17.30 5.28 -2.04
N VAL A 87 -16.32 6.17 -2.04
CA VAL A 87 -16.12 7.18 -3.10
C VAL A 87 -15.23 6.61 -4.19
N GLN A 88 -15.60 6.82 -5.46
CA GLN A 88 -14.76 6.45 -6.60
C GLN A 88 -13.43 7.20 -6.61
N GLY A 89 -12.34 6.49 -6.93
CA GLY A 89 -10.99 7.07 -6.94
C GLY A 89 -10.43 7.38 -5.54
N SER A 90 -11.05 6.86 -4.49
CA SER A 90 -10.54 6.95 -3.12
C SER A 90 -9.82 5.67 -2.69
N ALA A 91 -8.99 5.79 -1.66
CA ALA A 91 -8.41 4.65 -0.95
C ALA A 91 -8.89 4.66 0.51
N VAL A 92 -9.27 3.49 1.02
CA VAL A 92 -9.74 3.31 2.40
C VAL A 92 -8.84 2.30 3.10
N LEU A 93 -8.29 2.68 4.24
CA LEU A 93 -7.48 1.82 5.09
C LEU A 93 -8.34 1.27 6.24
N VAL A 94 -8.41 -0.05 6.36
CA VAL A 94 -9.09 -0.72 7.48
C VAL A 94 -8.03 -1.27 8.44
N GLY A 95 -7.85 -0.56 9.55
CA GLY A 95 -6.94 -0.94 10.64
C GLY A 95 -7.65 -1.71 11.77
N GLY A 96 -6.87 -2.44 12.56
CA GLY A 96 -7.36 -3.16 13.74
C GLY A 96 -6.49 -4.37 14.08
N ASP A 97 -6.66 -4.90 15.29
CA ASP A 97 -5.85 -6.01 15.79
C ASP A 97 -5.99 -7.28 14.93
N PRO A 98 -4.96 -8.16 14.88
CA PRO A 98 -5.10 -9.48 14.30
C PRO A 98 -6.30 -10.23 14.91
N GLY A 99 -7.11 -10.88 14.08
CA GLY A 99 -8.28 -11.64 14.54
C GLY A 99 -9.54 -10.83 14.87
N ILE A 100 -9.52 -9.48 14.83
CA ILE A 100 -10.71 -8.66 15.10
C ILE A 100 -11.83 -8.78 14.03
N GLY A 101 -11.54 -9.45 12.91
CA GLY A 101 -12.52 -9.70 11.85
C GLY A 101 -12.45 -8.78 10.63
N LYS A 102 -11.32 -8.08 10.40
CA LYS A 102 -11.12 -7.19 9.22
C LYS A 102 -11.43 -7.90 7.90
N SER A 103 -10.79 -9.03 7.66
CA SER A 103 -10.96 -9.83 6.43
C SER A 103 -12.38 -10.38 6.29
N THR A 104 -13.03 -10.72 7.41
CA THR A 104 -14.44 -11.15 7.41
C THR A 104 -15.36 -10.02 6.98
N LEU A 105 -15.17 -8.82 7.53
CA LEU A 105 -15.91 -7.61 7.16
C LEU A 105 -15.69 -7.27 5.68
N LEU A 106 -14.43 -7.24 5.23
CA LEU A 106 -14.08 -6.90 3.86
C LEU A 106 -14.63 -7.90 2.85
N MET A 107 -14.68 -9.20 3.18
CA MET A 107 -15.31 -10.22 2.33
C MET A 107 -16.81 -9.99 2.18
N GLN A 108 -17.50 -9.59 3.26
CA GLN A 108 -18.93 -9.24 3.21
C GLN A 108 -19.18 -7.99 2.36
N VAL A 109 -18.36 -6.95 2.53
CA VAL A 109 -18.42 -5.73 1.70
C VAL A 109 -18.18 -6.06 0.22
N ALA A 110 -17.16 -6.86 -0.08
CA ALA A 110 -16.87 -7.31 -1.44
C ALA A 110 -18.07 -8.02 -2.07
N ALA A 111 -18.65 -8.98 -1.35
CA ALA A 111 -19.78 -9.75 -1.85
C ALA A 111 -21.01 -8.88 -2.12
N LYS A 112 -21.28 -7.89 -1.26
CA LYS A 112 -22.40 -6.94 -1.44
C LYS A 112 -22.22 -6.04 -2.65
N LEU A 113 -21.00 -5.54 -2.88
CA LEU A 113 -20.70 -4.63 -3.99
C LEU A 113 -20.51 -5.35 -5.32
N ALA A 114 -20.06 -6.61 -5.30
CA ALA A 114 -19.84 -7.42 -6.50
C ALA A 114 -21.10 -7.60 -7.37
N GLY A 115 -22.29 -7.56 -6.78
CA GLY A 115 -23.56 -7.63 -7.52
C GLY A 115 -23.86 -6.40 -8.38
N LYS A 116 -23.19 -5.27 -8.13
CA LYS A 116 -23.43 -3.99 -8.82
C LYS A 116 -22.18 -3.47 -9.54
N HIS A 117 -20.99 -3.86 -9.09
CA HIS A 117 -19.70 -3.33 -9.52
C HIS A 117 -18.68 -4.47 -9.68
N GLY A 118 -17.80 -4.38 -10.68
CA GLY A 118 -16.71 -5.33 -10.84
C GLY A 118 -15.81 -5.30 -9.60
N THR A 119 -15.75 -6.40 -8.85
CA THR A 119 -15.05 -6.43 -7.56
C THR A 119 -13.99 -7.52 -7.55
N ALA A 120 -12.79 -7.19 -7.09
CA ALA A 120 -11.71 -8.15 -6.86
C ALA A 120 -11.23 -8.14 -5.41
N TYR A 121 -10.95 -9.33 -4.89
CA TYR A 121 -10.33 -9.55 -3.59
C TYR A 121 -8.97 -10.22 -3.81
N ILE A 122 -7.91 -9.51 -3.48
CA ILE A 122 -6.53 -9.94 -3.63
C ILE A 122 -6.00 -10.21 -2.23
N SER A 123 -5.72 -11.48 -1.93
CA SER A 123 -5.09 -11.84 -0.66
C SER A 123 -3.60 -12.09 -0.81
N GLY A 124 -2.80 -11.59 0.12
CA GLY A 124 -1.39 -12.00 0.23
C GLY A 124 -1.12 -12.98 1.36
N GLU A 125 -2.08 -13.19 2.27
CA GLU A 125 -1.94 -14.14 3.40
C GLU A 125 -2.58 -15.50 3.12
N GLU A 126 -3.74 -15.51 2.45
CA GLU A 126 -4.56 -16.71 2.29
C GLU A 126 -4.62 -17.18 0.83
N ALA A 127 -4.56 -18.50 0.65
CA ALA A 127 -4.81 -19.13 -0.64
C ALA A 127 -6.28 -19.00 -1.05
N VAL A 128 -6.56 -19.05 -2.35
CA VAL A 128 -7.91 -18.89 -2.92
C VAL A 128 -8.88 -19.92 -2.34
N GLU A 129 -8.44 -21.15 -2.06
CA GLU A 129 -9.24 -22.20 -1.45
C GLU A 129 -9.70 -21.81 -0.04
N GLN A 130 -8.84 -21.18 0.76
CA GLN A 130 -9.19 -20.73 2.12
C GLN A 130 -10.19 -19.57 2.08
N LEU A 131 -10.01 -18.62 1.15
CA LEU A 131 -10.98 -17.54 0.94
C LEU A 131 -12.35 -18.09 0.54
N ARG A 132 -12.40 -19.09 -0.36
CA ARG A 132 -13.65 -19.76 -0.75
C ARG A 132 -14.33 -20.46 0.42
N LEU A 133 -13.57 -21.17 1.27
CA LEU A 133 -14.12 -21.80 2.48
C LEU A 133 -14.72 -20.75 3.44
N ARG A 134 -14.08 -19.59 3.58
CA ARG A 134 -14.60 -18.48 4.38
C ARG A 134 -15.89 -17.90 3.78
N ALA A 135 -15.90 -17.63 2.47
CA ALA A 135 -17.08 -17.16 1.76
C ALA A 135 -18.26 -18.14 1.94
N ALA A 136 -18.01 -19.44 1.85
CA ALA A 136 -19.02 -20.47 2.10
C ALA A 136 -19.59 -20.41 3.52
N ARG A 137 -18.73 -20.27 4.54
CA ARG A 137 -19.18 -20.12 5.95
C ARG A 137 -20.01 -18.87 6.18
N LEU A 138 -19.76 -17.80 5.41
CA LEU A 138 -20.50 -16.55 5.46
C LEU A 138 -21.78 -16.56 4.59
N GLY A 139 -22.03 -17.62 3.83
CA GLY A 139 -23.15 -17.69 2.89
C GLY A 139 -22.99 -16.79 1.65
N LEU A 140 -21.75 -16.57 1.22
CA LEU A 140 -21.38 -15.64 0.14
C LEU A 140 -20.85 -16.33 -1.12
N SER A 141 -20.97 -17.66 -1.23
CA SER A 141 -20.38 -18.44 -2.32
C SER A 141 -20.83 -18.02 -3.72
N ASP A 142 -22.04 -17.49 -3.85
CA ASP A 142 -22.62 -17.10 -5.14
C ASP A 142 -22.32 -15.64 -5.53
N ALA A 143 -21.61 -14.90 -4.68
CA ALA A 143 -21.24 -13.53 -4.98
C ALA A 143 -20.17 -13.50 -6.10
N PRO A 144 -20.33 -12.67 -7.14
CA PRO A 144 -19.43 -12.64 -8.30
C PRO A 144 -18.13 -11.85 -8.01
N VAL A 145 -17.42 -12.22 -6.95
CA VAL A 145 -16.14 -11.62 -6.54
C VAL A 145 -15.00 -12.33 -7.28
N LYS A 146 -14.14 -11.58 -7.96
CA LYS A 146 -12.89 -12.11 -8.54
C LYS A 146 -11.86 -12.31 -7.42
N LEU A 147 -11.47 -13.55 -7.15
CA LEU A 147 -10.48 -13.87 -6.10
C LEU A 147 -9.11 -14.14 -6.71
N THR A 148 -8.05 -13.63 -6.08
CA THR A 148 -6.68 -14.06 -6.39
C THR A 148 -5.81 -14.04 -5.14
N SER A 149 -4.72 -14.81 -5.17
CA SER A 149 -3.67 -14.76 -4.16
C SER A 149 -2.39 -14.25 -4.82
N ALA A 150 -1.95 -13.07 -4.40
CA ALA A 150 -0.78 -12.39 -4.97
C ALA A 150 -0.17 -11.43 -3.96
N THR A 151 1.16 -11.33 -3.97
CA THR A 151 1.94 -10.46 -3.09
C THR A 151 2.83 -9.48 -3.85
N ASN A 152 3.13 -9.74 -5.12
CA ASN A 152 3.91 -8.85 -5.96
C ASN A 152 3.05 -7.69 -6.48
N VAL A 153 3.38 -6.46 -6.07
CA VAL A 153 2.61 -5.25 -6.45
C VAL A 153 2.70 -4.96 -7.94
N ARG A 154 3.81 -5.28 -8.61
CA ARG A 154 3.96 -5.05 -10.05
C ARG A 154 3.01 -5.94 -10.84
N ASP A 155 2.89 -7.20 -10.46
CA ASP A 155 1.94 -8.13 -11.09
C ASP A 155 0.48 -7.71 -10.84
N ILE A 156 0.18 -7.25 -9.62
CA ILE A 156 -1.15 -6.73 -9.26
C ILE A 156 -1.49 -5.51 -10.13
N VAL A 157 -0.60 -4.52 -10.21
CA VAL A 157 -0.83 -3.31 -11.01
C VAL A 157 -0.97 -3.64 -12.49
N ALA A 158 -0.09 -4.49 -13.04
CA ALA A 158 -0.19 -4.93 -14.44
C ALA A 158 -1.54 -5.63 -14.72
N THR A 159 -2.07 -6.39 -13.75
CA THR A 159 -3.38 -7.03 -13.85
C THR A 159 -4.52 -6.00 -13.80
N LEU A 160 -4.40 -4.96 -12.97
CA LEU A 160 -5.40 -3.91 -12.83
C LEU A 160 -5.39 -2.88 -13.98
N ASP A 161 -4.27 -2.73 -14.68
CA ASP A 161 -4.16 -1.88 -15.89
C ASP A 161 -4.70 -2.58 -17.15
N ALA A 162 -4.91 -3.89 -17.09
CA ALA A 162 -5.45 -4.67 -18.21
C ALA A 162 -6.94 -4.34 -18.48
N PRO A 163 -7.42 -4.48 -19.73
CA PRO A 163 -8.83 -4.29 -20.05
C PRO A 163 -9.74 -5.19 -19.19
N GLY A 164 -10.84 -4.62 -18.67
CA GLY A 164 -11.78 -5.35 -17.79
C GLY A 164 -11.38 -5.38 -16.32
N ALA A 165 -10.52 -4.44 -15.91
CA ALA A 165 -10.19 -4.16 -14.52
C ALA A 165 -11.44 -4.00 -13.64
N PRO A 166 -11.39 -4.47 -12.39
CA PRO A 166 -12.48 -4.27 -11.44
C PRO A 166 -12.61 -2.78 -11.05
N ASP A 167 -13.85 -2.39 -10.76
CA ASP A 167 -14.23 -1.08 -10.21
C ASP A 167 -13.79 -0.93 -8.74
N LEU A 168 -13.78 -2.04 -7.99
CA LEU A 168 -13.36 -2.13 -6.59
C LEU A 168 -12.29 -3.20 -6.41
N VAL A 169 -11.20 -2.84 -5.74
CA VAL A 169 -10.14 -3.78 -5.35
C VAL A 169 -9.97 -3.75 -3.84
N ILE A 170 -9.97 -4.93 -3.24
CA ILE A 170 -9.61 -5.14 -1.84
C ILE A 170 -8.26 -5.86 -1.80
N ILE A 171 -7.32 -5.31 -1.03
CA ILE A 171 -6.01 -5.89 -0.74
C ILE A 171 -6.00 -6.36 0.72
N ASP A 172 -5.85 -7.66 0.95
CA ASP A 172 -5.83 -8.27 2.29
C ASP A 172 -4.62 -9.22 2.46
N SER A 173 -3.49 -8.77 3.00
CA SER A 173 -3.25 -7.50 3.70
C SER A 173 -2.07 -6.73 3.09
N ILE A 174 -2.08 -5.40 3.22
CA ILE A 174 -1.03 -4.54 2.63
C ILE A 174 0.38 -4.91 3.14
N GLN A 175 0.48 -5.46 4.36
CA GLN A 175 1.74 -5.86 4.99
C GLN A 175 2.46 -6.99 4.23
N THR A 176 1.71 -7.76 3.44
CA THR A 176 2.25 -8.88 2.64
C THR A 176 2.67 -8.47 1.23
N MET A 177 2.41 -7.22 0.85
CA MET A 177 2.70 -6.70 -0.47
C MET A 177 4.16 -6.27 -0.57
N PHE A 178 4.81 -6.59 -1.68
CA PHE A 178 6.20 -6.19 -1.94
C PHE A 178 6.38 -5.65 -3.37
N VAL A 179 7.41 -4.82 -3.54
CA VAL A 179 7.80 -4.23 -4.83
C VAL A 179 9.23 -4.65 -5.11
N ASP A 180 9.48 -5.29 -6.26
CA ASP A 180 10.81 -5.81 -6.64
C ASP A 180 11.93 -4.77 -6.68
N SER A 181 11.60 -3.48 -6.78
CA SER A 181 12.57 -2.37 -6.80
C SER A 181 13.01 -1.89 -5.41
N LEU A 182 12.41 -2.41 -4.33
CA LEU A 182 12.86 -2.19 -2.97
C LEU A 182 13.71 -3.40 -2.57
N GLU A 183 15.04 -3.26 -2.57
CA GLU A 183 16.01 -4.28 -2.16
C GLU A 183 16.00 -4.52 -0.63
N SER A 184 14.82 -4.73 -0.05
CA SER A 184 14.66 -4.98 1.38
C SER A 184 13.71 -6.15 1.61
N ALA A 185 14.13 -7.07 2.46
CA ALA A 185 13.33 -8.24 2.83
C ALA A 185 11.98 -7.83 3.43
N PRO A 186 10.91 -8.63 3.25
CA PRO A 186 9.61 -8.41 3.86
C PRO A 186 9.73 -8.22 5.39
N GLY A 187 9.10 -7.18 5.93
CA GLY A 187 9.04 -6.86 7.36
C GLY A 187 10.07 -5.82 7.85
N THR A 188 10.90 -5.24 6.97
CA THR A 188 11.92 -4.25 7.37
C THR A 188 11.38 -2.81 7.37
N VAL A 189 12.02 -1.93 8.14
CA VAL A 189 11.68 -0.49 8.24
C VAL A 189 11.75 0.21 6.88
N ALA A 190 12.60 -0.26 5.97
CA ALA A 190 12.71 0.24 4.60
C ALA A 190 11.45 -0.04 3.75
N GLN A 191 10.67 -1.09 4.07
CA GLN A 191 9.43 -1.44 3.36
C GLN A 191 8.22 -0.57 3.76
N VAL A 192 8.29 0.09 4.93
CA VAL A 192 7.20 0.95 5.44
C VAL A 192 7.30 2.39 4.92
N ARG A 193 8.44 2.77 4.34
CA ARG A 193 8.71 4.12 3.81
C ARG A 193 8.33 4.29 2.35
#